data_AF-A0A372J3U8-F1
#
_entry.id   AF-A0A372J3U8-F1
#
_cell.length_a   1.000
_cell.length_b   1.000
_cell.length_c   1.000
_cell.angle_alpha   90.00
_cell.angle_beta   90.00
_cell.angle_gamma   90.00
#
_symmetry.space_group_name_H-M   'P 1'
#
loop_
_entity.id
_entity.type
_entity.pdbx_description
1 polymer ?
#
loop_
_entity_poly.entity_id
_entity_poly.type
_entity_poly.pdbx_seq_one_letter_code
_entity_poly.pdbx_strand_id
1 'polypeptide(L)' 'MACQEFVELVTEHLEGALPPAVERAVVAHLALCDPCVEYLAQVRATTAALAQLPPPTLPEPVRDQLLGLFGRLHPPSPGP' A
#
# COMPACT_ATOMS: atom_id res chain seq x y z
N MET A 1 5.63 15.62 -15.85
CA MET A 1 5.46 15.98 -14.43
C MET A 1 6.75 16.56 -13.89
N ALA A 2 6.66 17.42 -12.88
CA ALA A 2 7.83 17.91 -12.15
C ALA A 2 8.23 16.91 -11.04
N CYS A 3 9.47 16.99 -10.53
CA CYS A 3 9.90 16.12 -9.43
C CYS A 3 9.03 16.28 -8.18
N GLN A 4 8.64 17.52 -7.84
CA GLN A 4 7.74 17.80 -6.72
C GLN A 4 6.39 17.09 -6.86
N GLU A 5 5.83 17.09 -8.07
CA GLU A 5 4.57 16.42 -8.38
C GLU A 5 4.70 14.90 -8.24
N PHE A 6 5.81 14.30 -8.67
CA PHE A 6 6.07 12.88 -8.43
C PHE A 6 6.19 12.55 -6.93
N VAL A 7 6.93 13.37 -6.18
CA VAL A 7 7.12 13.21 -4.73
C VAL A 7 5.76 13.21 -4.00
N GLU A 8 4.85 14.08 -4.40
CA GLU A 8 3.49 14.12 -3.84
C GLU A 8 2.65 12.89 -4.17
N LEU A 9 2.89 12.25 -5.33
CA LEU A 9 2.16 11.08 -5.82
C LEU A 9 2.83 9.73 -5.49
N VAL A 10 3.97 9.73 -4.80
CA VAL A 10 4.79 8.53 -4.62
C VAL A 10 4.05 7.43 -3.84
N THR A 11 3.19 7.83 -2.90
CA THR A 11 2.42 6.88 -2.08
C THR A 11 1.34 6.21 -2.91
N GLU A 12 0.51 6.97 -3.63
CA GLU A 12 -0.52 6.40 -4.49
C GLU A 12 0.07 5.55 -5.62
N HIS A 13 1.25 5.91 -6.12
CA HIS A 13 1.99 5.08 -7.08
C HIS A 13 2.37 3.72 -6.47
N LEU A 14 2.94 3.72 -5.25
CA LEU A 14 3.33 2.49 -4.55
C LEU A 14 2.12 1.62 -4.19
N GLU A 15 0.98 2.23 -3.93
CA GLU A 15 -0.29 1.55 -3.60
C GLU A 15 -1.09 1.13 -4.85
N GLY A 16 -0.66 1.53 -6.05
CA GLY A 16 -1.38 1.25 -7.29
C GLY A 16 -2.73 1.98 -7.39
N ALA A 17 -2.87 3.11 -6.70
CA ALA A 17 -4.11 3.89 -6.60
C ALA A 17 -4.18 5.04 -7.63
N LEU A 18 -3.14 5.25 -8.43
CA LEU A 18 -3.12 6.30 -9.44
C LEU A 18 -4.04 6.01 -10.63
N PRO A 19 -4.75 7.02 -11.17
CA PRO A 19 -5.42 6.89 -12.45
C PRO A 19 -4.43 6.50 -13.56
N PRO A 20 -4.84 5.69 -14.56
CA PRO A 20 -3.91 5.16 -15.57
C PRO A 20 -3.11 6.21 -16.35
N ALA A 21 -3.68 7.40 -16.55
CA ALA A 21 -2.99 8.50 -17.21
C ALA A 21 -1.86 9.09 -16.36
N VAL A 22 -2.07 9.17 -15.04
CA VAL A 22 -1.08 9.69 -14.08
C VAL A 22 0.03 8.66 -13.90
N GLU A 23 -0.31 7.38 -13.79
CA GLU A 23 0.67 6.29 -13.72
C GLU A 23 1.63 6.28 -14.92
N ARG A 24 1.10 6.50 -16.14
CA ARG A 24 1.95 6.66 -17.33
C ARG A 24 2.89 7.86 -17.24
N ALA A 25 2.42 8.99 -16.69
CA ALA A 25 3.27 10.16 -16.49
C ALA A 25 4.37 9.93 -15.45
N VAL A 26 4.07 9.20 -14.36
CA VAL A 26 5.06 8.75 -13.37
C VAL A 26 6.12 7.87 -14.01
N VAL A 27 5.71 6.83 -14.74
CA VAL A 27 6.66 5.93 -15.41
C VAL A 27 7.54 6.69 -16.41
N ALA A 28 6.96 7.59 -17.21
CA ALA A 28 7.71 8.42 -18.15
C ALA A 28 8.72 9.35 -17.44
N HIS A 29 8.37 9.88 -16.27
CA HIS A 29 9.27 10.71 -15.47
C HIS A 29 10.43 9.91 -14.88
N LEU A 30 10.14 8.75 -14.28
CA LEU A 30 11.15 7.87 -13.70
C LEU A 30 12.15 7.35 -14.74
N ALA A 31 11.72 7.20 -16.00
CA ALA A 31 12.61 6.83 -17.10
C ALA A 31 13.66 7.90 -17.45
N LEU A 32 13.47 9.15 -16.99
CA LEU A 32 14.30 10.30 -17.38
C LEU A 32 14.93 11.03 -16.18
N CYS A 33 14.67 10.60 -14.95
CA CYS A 33 15.05 11.33 -13.74
C CYS A 33 15.66 10.40 -12.68
N ASP A 34 16.98 10.18 -12.75
CA ASP A 34 17.72 9.38 -11.77
C ASP A 34 17.48 9.82 -10.31
N PRO A 35 17.42 11.13 -9.96
CA PRO A 35 17.13 11.55 -8.59
C PRO A 35 15.77 11.05 -8.07
N CYS A 36 14.75 10.98 -8.93
CA CYS A 36 13.43 10.49 -8.53
C CYS A 36 13.37 8.95 -8.45
N VAL A 37 14.19 8.25 -9.24
CA VAL A 37 14.40 6.80 -9.07
C VAL A 37 15.03 6.50 -7.71
N GLU A 38 16.04 7.27 -7.31
CA GLU A 38 16.66 7.15 -5.99
C GLU A 38 15.67 7.50 -4.87
N TYR A 39 14.88 8.57 -5.01
CA TYR A 39 13.82 8.91 -4.06
C TYR A 39 12.81 7.76 -3.91
N LEU A 40 12.36 7.16 -5.01
CA LEU A 40 11.47 6.00 -4.98
C LEU A 40 12.09 4.82 -4.23
N ALA A 41 13.38 4.54 -4.44
CA ALA A 41 14.10 3.50 -3.72
C ALA A 41 14.14 3.76 -2.21
N GLN A 42 14.36 5.02 -1.80
CA GLN A 42 14.36 5.42 -0.38
C GLN A 42 12.98 5.25 0.27
N VAL A 43 11.90 5.64 -0.42
CA VAL A 43 10.53 5.45 0.09
C VAL A 43 10.24 3.95 0.23
N ARG A 44 10.61 3.13 -0.75
CA ARG A 44 10.47 1.65 -0.68
C ARG A 44 11.26 1.04 0.48
N ALA A 45 12.47 1.52 0.74
CA ALA A 45 13.27 1.05 1.86
C ALA A 45 12.61 1.42 3.20
N THR A 46 12.06 2.63 3.30
CA THR A 46 11.34 3.10 4.49
C THR A 46 10.08 2.26 4.75
N THR A 47 9.26 2.01 3.72
CA THR A 47 8.06 1.18 3.88
C THR A 47 8.41 -0.25 4.25
N ALA A 48 9.45 -0.83 3.64
CA ALA A 48 9.93 -2.16 4.00
C ALA A 48 10.40 -2.23 5.45
N ALA A 49 11.13 -1.22 5.94
CA ALA A 49 11.57 -1.17 7.33
C ALA A 49 10.40 -1.09 8.32
N LEU A 50 9.38 -0.28 8.02
CA LEU A 50 8.18 -0.18 8.84
C LEU A 50 7.33 -1.47 8.81
N ALA A 51 7.30 -2.18 7.68
CA ALA A 51 6.59 -3.45 7.54
C ALA A 51 7.19 -4.57 8.41
N GLN A 52 8.44 -4.45 8.87
CA GLN A 52 9.06 -5.41 9.80
C GLN A 52 8.66 -5.19 11.25
N LEU A 53 7.95 -4.11 11.57
CA LEU A 53 7.46 -3.88 12.93
C LEU A 53 6.38 -4.93 13.27
N PRO A 54 6.34 -5.43 14.52
CA PRO A 54 5.26 -6.30 14.95
C PRO A 54 3.91 -5.65 14.64
N PRO A 55 2.98 -6.36 13.99
CA PRO A 55 1.68 -5.80 13.69
C PRO A 55 0.97 -5.46 15.01
N PRO A 56 0.12 -4.42 15.01
CA PRO A 56 -0.70 -4.13 16.18
C PRO A 56 -1.55 -5.36 16.49
N THR A 57 -1.39 -5.90 17.71
CA THR A 57 -2.15 -7.06 18.16
C THR A 57 -3.45 -6.59 18.82
N LEU A 58 -4.55 -7.25 18.50
CA LEU A 58 -5.80 -7.09 19.26
C LEU A 58 -5.71 -7.93 20.55
N PRO A 59 -6.28 -7.47 21.68
CA PRO A 59 -6.50 -8.33 22.82
C PRO A 59 -7.33 -9.55 22.40
N GLU A 60 -6.94 -10.75 22.84
CA GLU A 60 -7.59 -12.01 22.44
C GLU A 60 -9.12 -11.99 22.59
N PRO A 61 -9.70 -11.45 23.68
CA PRO A 61 -11.17 -11.38 23.82
C PRO A 61 -11.86 -10.57 22.72
N VAL A 62 -11.20 -9.51 22.23
CA VAL A 62 -11.73 -8.65 21.16
C VAL A 62 -11.63 -9.38 19.82
N ARG A 63 -10.51 -10.07 19.58
CA ARG A 63 -10.31 -10.89 18.38
C ARG A 63 -11.39 -11.98 18.28
N ASP A 64 -11.64 -12.71 19.37
CA ASP A 64 -12.66 -13.78 19.40
C ASP A 64 -14.07 -13.23 19.16
N GLN A 65 -14.39 -12.08 19.76
CA GLN A 65 -15.68 -11.41 19.54
C GLN A 65 -15.87 -11.03 18.06
N LEU A 66 -14.84 -10.47 17.43
CA LEU A 66 -14.87 -10.09 16.01
C LEU A 66 -15.02 -11.31 15.10
N LEU A 67 -14.25 -12.38 15.33
CA LEU A 67 -14.35 -13.62 14.56
C LEU A 67 -15.74 -14.26 14.70
N GLY A 68 -16.32 -14.25 15.90
CA GLY A 68 -17.68 -14.72 16.12
C GLY A 68 -18.73 -13.88 15.38
N LEU A 69 -18.55 -12.55 15.31
CA LEU A 69 -19.41 -11.66 14.54
C LEU A 69 -19.28 -11.90 13.03
N PHE A 70 -18.05 -11.92 12.51
CA PHE A 70 -17.81 -12.12 11.08
C PHE A 70 -18.28 -13.49 10.59
N GLY A 71 -18.14 -14.55 11.40
CA GLY A 71 -18.69 -15.87 11.07
C GLY A 71 -20.21 -15.88 10.95
N ARG A 72 -20.94 -15.04 11.72
CA ARG A 72 -22.40 -14.89 11.57
C ARG A 72 -22.79 -14.07 10.34
N LEU A 73 -22.00 -13.04 10.02
CA LEU A 73 -22.23 -12.16 8.87
C LEU A 73 -21.87 -12.82 7.54
N HIS A 74 -20.87 -13.72 7.55
CA HIS A 74 -20.44 -14.50 6.41
C HIS A 74 -20.54 -16.00 6.74
N PRO A 75 -21.76 -16.57 6.76
CA PRO A 75 -21.93 -17.99 6.97
C PRO A 75 -21.15 -18.76 5.88
N PRO A 76 -20.53 -19.90 6.22
CA PRO A 76 -19.79 -20.69 5.24
C PRO A 76 -20.74 -21.03 4.08
N SER A 77 -20.27 -20.81 2.84
CA SER A 77 -21.03 -21.26 1.68
C SER A 77 -21.25 -22.77 1.80
N PRO A 78 -22.47 -23.28 1.54
CA PRO A 78 -22.66 -24.72 1.47
C PRO A 78 -21.69 -25.27 0.42
N GLY A 79 -20.86 -26.23 0.82
CA GLY A 79 -19.96 -26.92 -0.09
C GLY A 79 -20.74 -27.63 -1.21
N PRO A 80 -20.06 -28.04 -2.29
CA PRO A 80 -20.69 -28.72 -3.41
C PRO A 80 -21.39 -30.02 -3.02
#